data_AF-A0A8K0U6M0-F1
#
_entry.id   AF-A0A8K0U6M0-F1
#
_cell.length_a   1.000
_cell.length_b   1.000
_cell.length_c   1.000
_cell.angle_alpha   90.00
_cell.angle_beta   90.00
_cell.angle_gamma   90.00
#
_symmetry.space_group_name_H-M   'P 1'
#
loop_
_entity.id
_entity.type
_entity.pdbx_description
1 polymer ?
#
loop_
_entity_poly.entity_id
_entity_poly.type
_entity_poly.pdbx_seq_one_letter_code
_entity_poly.pdbx_strand_id
1 'polypeptide(L)'
;MTPPPARKKALIIGIKEVRNKAGFGPIHFAHRDARNMEAFLIAAFGYKKEDVVLMLDVAGHKKELLPTKAKMLKQIKLLVKDAAENDQFFFYYSGHGTQVTCCHNSEDDGLDEVLLAANGKGIMDNLLNEHLVKPLLNVKNTKLFALFDCCHSASMLDLQRYSQHSTCSSALRHMMSGVTNGIVNI
;
A
#
# COMPACT_ATOMS: atom_id res chain seq x y z
N MET A 1 -3.50 5.78 35.14
CA MET A 1 -4.14 4.91 34.13
C MET A 1 -3.06 4.51 33.15
N THR A 2 -2.85 3.23 32.91
CA THR A 2 -1.88 2.77 31.88
C THR A 2 -2.44 3.09 30.50
N PRO A 3 -1.63 3.57 29.55
CA PRO A 3 -2.08 3.78 28.19
C PRO A 3 -2.61 2.46 27.59
N PRO A 4 -3.62 2.51 26.71
CA PRO A 4 -4.12 1.32 26.05
C PRO A 4 -2.99 0.61 25.29
N PRO A 5 -3.03 -0.73 25.17
CA PRO A 5 -1.99 -1.47 24.48
C PRO A 5 -1.90 -1.06 23.02
N ALA A 6 -0.67 -0.97 22.50
CA ALA A 6 -0.40 -0.65 21.10
C ALA A 6 -1.13 -1.63 20.16
N ARG A 7 -1.79 -1.08 19.14
CA ARG A 7 -2.58 -1.86 18.18
C ARG A 7 -1.77 -2.16 16.92
N LYS A 8 -2.08 -3.29 16.29
CA LYS A 8 -1.57 -3.66 14.97
C LYS A 8 -2.73 -3.75 14.00
N LYS A 9 -2.83 -2.80 13.07
CA LYS A 9 -3.91 -2.74 12.07
C LYS A 9 -3.36 -2.95 10.67
N ALA A 10 -4.05 -3.72 9.84
CA ALA A 10 -3.63 -3.96 8.46
C ALA A 10 -4.76 -3.73 7.46
N LEU A 11 -4.40 -3.16 6.31
CA LEU A 11 -5.24 -3.11 5.12
C LEU A 11 -4.51 -3.82 3.98
N ILE A 12 -5.15 -4.84 3.44
CA ILE A 12 -4.60 -5.71 2.40
C ILE A 12 -5.56 -5.68 1.22
N ILE A 13 -5.07 -5.29 0.06
CA ILE A 13 -5.87 -5.12 -1.15
C ILE A 13 -5.28 -5.98 -2.27
N GLY A 14 -6.07 -6.92 -2.78
CA GLY A 14 -5.72 -7.74 -3.95
C GLY A 14 -6.72 -7.52 -5.07
N ILE A 15 -6.24 -7.05 -6.23
CA ILE A 15 -7.08 -6.74 -7.40
C ILE A 15 -6.64 -7.59 -8.59
N LYS A 16 -7.51 -8.51 -9.01
CA LYS A 16 -7.30 -9.35 -10.19
C LYS A 16 -7.75 -8.64 -11.45
N GLU A 17 -8.94 -8.04 -11.45
CA GLU A 17 -9.58 -7.48 -12.63
C GLU A 17 -9.79 -5.96 -12.49
N VAL A 18 -9.36 -5.20 -13.50
CA VAL A 18 -9.69 -3.79 -13.64
C VAL A 18 -10.80 -3.65 -14.69
N ARG A 19 -11.99 -3.25 -14.24
CA ARG A 19 -13.16 -3.07 -15.11
C ARG A 19 -13.23 -1.63 -15.62
N ASN A 20 -13.90 -1.44 -16.76
CA ASN A 20 -14.17 -0.12 -17.35
C ASN A 20 -12.92 0.69 -17.73
N LYS A 21 -11.78 0.03 -17.93
CA LYS A 21 -10.55 0.63 -18.45
C LYS A 21 -9.86 -0.38 -19.36
N ALA A 22 -9.67 -0.03 -20.62
CA ALA A 22 -8.95 -0.88 -21.58
C ALA A 22 -7.45 -0.91 -21.26
N GLY A 23 -6.76 -1.97 -21.73
CA GLY A 23 -5.30 -2.10 -21.61
C GLY A 23 -4.80 -2.80 -20.34
N PHE A 24 -5.69 -3.24 -19.44
CA PHE A 24 -5.33 -3.92 -18.19
C PHE A 24 -5.92 -5.33 -18.18
N GLY A 25 -5.06 -6.32 -18.45
CA GLY A 25 -5.43 -7.74 -18.35
C GLY A 25 -5.49 -8.24 -16.88
N PRO A 26 -5.99 -9.46 -16.64
CA PRO A 26 -6.10 -10.00 -15.29
C PRO A 26 -4.73 -10.29 -14.64
N ILE A 27 -4.59 -10.01 -13.33
CA ILE A 27 -3.44 -10.43 -12.51
C ILE A 27 -3.86 -11.65 -11.67
N HIS A 28 -3.55 -12.84 -12.17
CA HIS A 28 -4.06 -14.09 -11.59
C HIS A 28 -3.63 -14.37 -10.15
N PHE A 29 -2.49 -13.83 -9.71
CA PHE A 29 -1.94 -14.12 -8.39
C PHE A 29 -2.29 -13.09 -7.31
N ALA A 30 -2.83 -11.92 -7.68
CA ALA A 30 -3.09 -10.82 -6.72
C ALA A 30 -3.96 -11.25 -5.52
N HIS A 31 -4.97 -12.09 -5.73
CA HIS A 31 -5.79 -12.61 -4.65
C HIS A 31 -5.06 -13.61 -3.75
N ARG A 32 -4.19 -14.44 -4.34
CA ARG A 32 -3.39 -15.42 -3.59
C ARG A 32 -2.36 -14.69 -2.73
N ASP A 33 -1.69 -13.70 -3.30
CA ASP A 33 -0.63 -12.95 -2.62
C ASP A 33 -1.21 -12.13 -1.46
N ALA A 34 -2.37 -11.48 -1.66
CA ALA A 34 -3.12 -10.81 -0.59
C ALA A 34 -3.54 -11.76 0.55
N ARG A 35 -4.05 -12.96 0.23
CA ARG A 35 -4.42 -13.96 1.26
C ARG A 35 -3.21 -14.50 2.01
N ASN A 36 -2.10 -14.74 1.31
CA ASN A 36 -0.86 -15.18 1.92
C ASN A 36 -0.30 -14.12 2.87
N MET A 37 -0.35 -12.85 2.48
CA MET A 37 0.06 -11.73 3.33
C MET A 37 -0.80 -11.64 4.59
N GLU A 38 -2.13 -11.78 4.46
CA GLU A 38 -3.04 -11.82 5.61
C GLU A 38 -2.67 -12.95 6.58
N ALA A 39 -2.52 -14.17 6.07
CA ALA A 39 -2.16 -15.33 6.87
C ALA A 39 -0.79 -15.15 7.56
N PHE A 40 0.18 -14.57 6.86
CA PHE A 40 1.51 -14.30 7.38
C PHE A 40 1.52 -13.27 8.51
N LEU A 41 0.80 -12.16 8.37
CA LEU A 41 0.70 -11.14 9.42
C LEU A 41 0.06 -11.70 10.69
N ILE A 42 -0.98 -12.53 10.55
CA ILE A 42 -1.65 -13.15 11.69
C ILE A 42 -0.74 -14.17 12.36
N ALA A 43 -0.17 -15.11 11.58
CA ALA A 43 0.59 -16.24 12.12
C ALA A 43 1.97 -15.83 12.67
N ALA A 44 2.69 -14.96 11.97
CA ALA A 44 4.08 -14.63 12.30
C ALA A 44 4.25 -13.30 13.06
N PHE A 45 3.34 -12.33 12.85
CA PHE A 45 3.46 -10.99 13.45
C PHE A 45 2.39 -10.69 14.51
N GLY A 46 1.49 -11.62 14.79
CA GLY A 46 0.48 -11.51 15.85
C GLY A 46 -0.58 -10.44 15.59
N TYR A 47 -0.89 -10.15 14.32
CA TYR A 47 -2.05 -9.34 13.99
C TYR A 47 -3.33 -10.11 14.34
N LYS A 48 -4.29 -9.44 14.97
CA LYS A 48 -5.61 -10.04 15.22
C LYS A 48 -6.44 -10.03 13.95
N LYS A 49 -7.22 -11.08 13.71
CA LYS A 49 -8.02 -11.22 12.48
C LYS A 49 -9.00 -10.05 12.29
N GLU A 50 -9.56 -9.54 13.38
CA GLU A 50 -10.48 -8.40 13.42
C GLU A 50 -9.81 -7.06 13.07
N ASP A 51 -8.49 -6.94 13.25
CA ASP A 51 -7.71 -5.74 12.94
C ASP A 51 -7.10 -5.79 11.52
N VAL A 52 -7.37 -6.86 10.75
CA VAL A 52 -6.92 -7.02 9.37
C VAL A 52 -8.11 -6.93 8.41
N VAL A 53 -8.07 -5.94 7.52
CA VAL A 53 -9.07 -5.75 6.47
C VAL A 53 -8.53 -6.29 5.14
N LEU A 54 -9.18 -7.32 4.59
CA LEU A 54 -8.85 -7.91 3.29
C LEU A 54 -9.87 -7.50 2.21
N MET A 55 -9.44 -6.75 1.20
CA MET A 55 -10.26 -6.34 0.05
C MET A 55 -9.90 -7.15 -1.20
N LEU A 56 -10.90 -7.76 -1.84
CA LEU A 56 -10.75 -8.61 -3.03
C LEU A 56 -11.90 -8.39 -4.03
N ASP A 57 -11.62 -8.49 -5.33
CA ASP A 57 -12.60 -8.45 -6.42
C ASP A 57 -13.08 -9.83 -6.90
N VAL A 58 -13.11 -10.81 -6.00
CA VAL A 58 -13.61 -12.16 -6.27
C VAL A 58 -15.08 -12.32 -5.88
N ALA A 59 -15.84 -13.10 -6.65
CA ALA A 59 -17.20 -13.49 -6.29
C ALA A 59 -17.22 -14.24 -4.95
N GLY A 60 -18.26 -14.01 -4.14
CA GLY A 60 -18.40 -14.60 -2.80
C GLY A 60 -17.66 -13.85 -1.69
N HIS A 61 -16.81 -12.87 -2.00
CA HIS A 61 -16.25 -11.96 -1.00
C HIS A 61 -17.26 -10.87 -0.60
N LYS A 62 -17.05 -10.28 0.58
CA LYS A 62 -17.88 -9.19 1.13
C LYS A 62 -18.02 -8.04 0.13
N LYS A 63 -19.25 -7.69 -0.26
CA LYS A 63 -19.52 -6.62 -1.27
C LYS A 63 -18.97 -5.27 -0.83
N GLU A 64 -19.01 -4.97 0.46
CA GLU A 64 -18.46 -3.78 1.09
C GLU A 64 -16.93 -3.71 1.04
N LEU A 65 -16.26 -4.85 0.82
CA LEU A 65 -14.81 -4.98 0.65
C LEU A 65 -14.38 -5.14 -0.82
N LEU A 66 -15.27 -4.87 -1.77
CA LEU A 66 -14.90 -4.76 -3.19
C LEU A 66 -13.97 -3.54 -3.39
N PRO A 67 -12.76 -3.69 -3.96
CA PRO A 67 -11.76 -2.62 -4.05
C PRO A 67 -12.05 -1.62 -5.18
N THR A 68 -13.16 -0.89 -5.05
CA THR A 68 -13.43 0.33 -5.84
C THR A 68 -12.69 1.52 -5.24
N LYS A 69 -12.36 2.56 -6.03
CA LYS A 69 -11.65 3.76 -5.54
C LYS A 69 -12.25 4.33 -4.26
N ALA A 70 -13.57 4.51 -4.21
CA ALA A 70 -14.25 5.07 -3.04
C ALA A 70 -14.12 4.17 -1.79
N LYS A 71 -14.19 2.85 -1.97
CA LYS A 71 -14.07 1.88 -0.87
C LYS A 71 -12.63 1.75 -0.38
N MET A 72 -11.65 1.73 -1.28
CA MET A 72 -10.23 1.73 -0.94
C MET A 72 -9.88 2.99 -0.14
N LEU A 73 -10.26 4.19 -0.61
CA LEU A 73 -10.03 5.44 0.11
C LEU A 73 -10.70 5.45 1.48
N LYS A 74 -11.91 4.91 1.59
CA LYS A 74 -12.59 4.75 2.89
C LYS A 74 -11.76 3.86 3.83
N GLN A 75 -11.28 2.71 3.37
CA GLN A 75 -10.50 1.79 4.20
C GLN A 75 -9.12 2.34 4.55
N ILE A 76 -8.46 3.09 3.65
CA ILE A 76 -7.21 3.80 3.94
C ILE A 76 -7.41 4.78 5.11
N LYS A 77 -8.48 5.59 5.05
CA LYS A 77 -8.81 6.51 6.14
C LYS A 77 -9.10 5.77 7.45
N LEU A 78 -9.80 4.63 7.38
CA LEU A 78 -10.11 3.81 8.56
C LEU A 78 -8.87 3.10 9.14
N LEU A 79 -7.88 2.76 8.32
CA LEU A 79 -6.64 2.13 8.75
C LEU A 79 -5.91 3.02 9.77
N VAL A 80 -5.75 4.31 9.46
CA VAL A 80 -5.02 5.27 10.31
C VAL A 80 -5.93 6.07 11.24
N LYS A 81 -7.24 5.83 11.19
CA LYS A 81 -8.19 6.52 12.06
C LYS A 81 -7.88 6.23 13.53
N ASP A 82 -7.93 7.30 14.33
CA ASP A 82 -7.73 7.29 15.77
C ASP A 82 -6.37 6.71 16.18
N ALA A 83 -5.35 6.87 15.33
CA ALA A 83 -3.97 6.41 15.59
C ALA A 83 -3.45 6.96 16.94
N ALA A 84 -2.85 6.07 17.72
CA ALA A 84 -2.32 6.37 19.04
C ALA A 84 -0.82 6.03 19.12
N GLU A 85 -0.18 6.51 20.18
CA GLU A 85 1.24 6.29 20.40
C GLU A 85 1.59 4.78 20.38
N ASN A 86 2.68 4.44 19.69
CA ASN A 86 3.18 3.07 19.48
C ASN A 86 2.33 2.15 18.56
N ASP A 87 1.24 2.63 17.96
CA ASP A 87 0.47 1.83 17.00
C ASP A 87 1.30 1.45 15.77
N GLN A 88 1.00 0.27 15.20
CA GLN A 88 1.63 -0.24 13.97
C GLN A 88 0.57 -0.45 12.90
N PHE A 89 0.86 0.08 11.71
CA PHE A 89 -0.01 0.01 10.54
C PHE A 89 0.70 -0.76 9.44
N PHE A 90 -0.04 -1.62 8.75
CA PHE A 90 0.43 -2.34 7.58
C PHE A 90 -0.49 -2.07 6.39
N PHE A 91 0.08 -1.63 5.27
CA PHE A 91 -0.65 -1.42 4.02
C PHE A 91 -0.04 -2.31 2.93
N TYR A 92 -0.85 -3.18 2.33
CA TYR A 92 -0.42 -4.00 1.21
C TYR A 92 -1.36 -3.83 0.03
N TYR A 93 -0.77 -3.62 -1.13
CA TYR A 93 -1.47 -3.55 -2.39
C TYR A 93 -0.84 -4.51 -3.40
N SER A 94 -1.65 -5.38 -4.00
CA SER A 94 -1.28 -6.20 -5.15
C SER A 94 -2.30 -5.99 -6.27
N GLY A 95 -1.84 -5.51 -7.41
CA GLY A 95 -2.72 -5.11 -8.52
C GLY A 95 -1.98 -4.27 -9.57
N HIS A 96 -2.74 -3.60 -10.43
CA HIS A 96 -2.15 -2.73 -11.46
C HIS A 96 -1.75 -1.38 -10.88
N GLY A 97 -0.54 -0.94 -11.24
CA GLY A 97 -0.08 0.44 -11.11
C GLY A 97 0.02 1.07 -12.50
N THR A 98 -0.11 2.39 -12.58
CA THR A 98 0.10 3.16 -13.82
C THR A 98 0.72 4.50 -13.48
N GLN A 99 1.20 5.24 -14.48
CA GLN A 99 1.75 6.58 -14.33
C GLN A 99 0.91 7.56 -15.14
N VAL A 100 0.70 8.76 -14.62
CA VAL A 100 0.04 9.87 -15.34
C VAL A 100 0.94 11.09 -15.30
N THR A 101 0.92 11.92 -16.35
CA THR A 101 1.72 13.15 -16.36
C THR A 101 1.32 14.04 -15.19
N CYS A 102 2.30 14.39 -14.35
CA CYS A 102 2.12 15.25 -13.19
C CYS A 102 1.75 16.66 -13.67
N CYS A 103 0.62 17.19 -13.19
CA CYS A 103 0.18 18.53 -13.55
C CYS A 103 0.82 19.64 -12.70
N HIS A 104 1.65 19.28 -11.71
CA HIS A 104 2.09 20.18 -10.64
C HIS A 104 3.62 20.24 -10.45
N ASN A 105 4.40 19.58 -11.32
CA ASN A 105 5.87 19.50 -11.26
C ASN A 105 6.43 19.09 -9.88
N SER A 106 5.72 18.24 -9.13
CA SER A 106 6.18 17.80 -7.80
C SER A 106 7.16 16.62 -7.84
N GLU A 107 7.24 15.90 -8.95
CA GLU A 107 8.11 14.73 -9.12
C GLU A 107 9.31 15.02 -10.05
N ASP A 108 10.45 14.38 -9.76
CA ASP A 108 11.72 14.53 -10.50
C ASP A 108 11.64 14.07 -11.97
N ASP A 109 10.71 13.16 -12.31
CA ASP A 109 10.44 12.69 -13.67
C ASP A 109 9.16 13.29 -14.29
N GLY A 110 8.39 14.06 -13.50
CA GLY A 110 7.13 14.67 -13.92
C GLY A 110 5.97 13.69 -14.11
N LEU A 111 5.98 12.50 -13.50
CA LEU A 111 4.90 11.51 -13.58
C LEU A 111 4.37 11.12 -12.18
N ASP A 112 3.07 11.23 -11.93
CA ASP A 112 2.46 10.72 -10.69
C ASP A 112 2.17 9.21 -10.82
N GLU A 113 2.54 8.43 -9.81
CA GLU A 113 2.20 7.01 -9.67
C GLU A 113 0.74 6.82 -9.21
N VAL A 114 0.06 5.84 -9.81
CA VAL A 114 -1.38 5.63 -9.63
C VAL A 114 -1.71 4.16 -9.39
N LEU A 115 -2.34 3.88 -8.24
CA LEU A 115 -2.95 2.58 -7.96
C LEU A 115 -4.31 2.46 -8.66
N LEU A 116 -4.53 1.39 -9.42
CA LEU A 116 -5.81 1.16 -10.09
C LEU A 116 -6.80 0.34 -9.25
N ALA A 117 -7.95 0.94 -8.96
CA ALA A 117 -9.07 0.22 -8.36
C ALA A 117 -9.76 -0.71 -9.36
N ALA A 118 -10.49 -1.70 -8.85
CA ALA A 118 -11.22 -2.70 -9.65
C ALA A 118 -12.29 -2.09 -10.58
N ASN A 119 -12.71 -0.84 -10.35
CA ASN A 119 -13.64 -0.11 -11.21
C ASN A 119 -12.96 0.83 -12.23
N GLY A 120 -11.65 0.68 -12.46
CA GLY A 120 -10.90 1.43 -13.47
C GLY A 120 -10.45 2.83 -13.04
N LYS A 121 -10.76 3.24 -11.81
CA LYS A 121 -10.40 4.56 -11.28
C LYS A 121 -9.06 4.49 -10.53
N GLY A 122 -8.20 5.47 -10.77
CA GLY A 122 -6.89 5.58 -10.12
C GLY A 122 -6.91 6.33 -8.79
N ILE A 123 -6.04 5.94 -7.85
CA ILE A 123 -5.67 6.70 -6.65
C ILE A 123 -4.22 7.16 -6.86
N MET A 124 -4.01 8.48 -6.90
CA MET A 124 -2.67 9.08 -7.04
C MET A 124 -1.90 8.98 -5.71
N ASP A 125 -0.58 8.85 -5.78
CA ASP A 125 0.39 8.99 -4.68
C ASP A 125 0.08 10.11 -3.68
N ASN A 126 -0.17 11.33 -4.15
CA ASN A 126 -0.42 12.51 -3.34
C ASN A 126 -1.65 12.32 -2.46
N LEU A 127 -2.70 11.69 -3.01
CA LEU A 127 -3.91 11.35 -2.28
C LEU A 127 -3.69 10.19 -1.31
N LEU A 128 -2.81 9.24 -1.66
CA LEU A 128 -2.40 8.17 -0.78
C LEU A 128 -1.60 8.74 0.41
N ASN A 129 -0.60 9.58 0.16
CA ASN A 129 0.20 10.29 1.15
C ASN A 129 -0.69 11.13 2.08
N GLU A 130 -1.62 11.90 1.53
CA GLU A 130 -2.55 12.74 2.29
C GLU A 130 -3.41 11.93 3.28
N HIS A 131 -3.84 10.74 2.90
CA HIS A 131 -4.78 9.95 3.70
C HIS A 131 -4.15 8.79 4.49
N LEU A 132 -2.90 8.41 4.18
CA LEU A 132 -2.20 7.30 4.81
C LEU A 132 -0.99 7.77 5.65
N VAL A 133 -0.23 8.77 5.17
CA VAL A 133 1.04 9.20 5.78
C VAL A 133 0.84 10.43 6.66
N LYS A 134 0.30 11.53 6.10
CA LYS A 134 0.14 12.81 6.82
C LYS A 134 -0.60 12.67 8.17
N PRO A 135 -1.64 11.83 8.32
CA PRO A 135 -2.33 11.65 9.60
C PRO A 135 -1.45 11.07 10.71
N LEU A 136 -0.37 10.36 10.37
CA LEU A 136 0.52 9.68 11.33
C LEU A 136 1.70 10.55 11.77
N LEU A 137 2.04 11.62 11.03
CA LEU A 137 3.25 12.42 11.28
C LEU A 137 3.34 13.04 12.68
N ASN A 138 2.18 13.29 13.31
CA ASN A 138 2.11 13.90 14.65
C ASN A 138 1.84 12.89 15.77
N VAL A 139 1.83 11.59 15.46
CA VAL A 139 1.59 10.53 16.45
C VAL A 139 2.94 9.92 16.85
N LYS A 140 3.23 9.94 18.15
CA LYS A 140 4.53 9.50 18.65
C LYS A 140 4.74 8.00 18.42
N ASN A 141 5.94 7.62 17.99
CA ASN A 141 6.39 6.23 17.88
C ASN A 141 5.47 5.30 17.05
N THR A 142 4.60 5.84 16.20
CA THR A 142 3.83 5.01 15.27
C THR A 142 4.70 4.48 14.16
N LYS A 143 4.36 3.30 13.63
CA LYS A 143 5.05 2.73 12.47
C LYS A 143 4.04 2.45 11.36
N LEU A 144 4.37 2.83 10.14
CA LEU A 144 3.65 2.40 8.95
C LEU A 144 4.60 1.58 8.07
N PHE A 145 4.21 0.34 7.79
CA PHE A 145 4.84 -0.50 6.79
C PHE A 145 3.93 -0.54 5.57
N ALA A 146 4.40 -0.06 4.43
CA ALA A 146 3.67 -0.12 3.17
C ALA A 146 4.44 -0.95 2.16
N LEU A 147 3.75 -1.90 1.52
CA LEU A 147 4.30 -2.79 0.51
C LEU A 147 3.40 -2.78 -0.73
N PHE A 148 4.01 -2.51 -1.89
CA PHE A 148 3.33 -2.41 -3.17
C PHE A 148 3.88 -3.48 -4.12
N ASP A 149 2.99 -4.36 -4.58
CA ASP A 149 3.25 -5.39 -5.55
C ASP A 149 2.52 -5.03 -6.85
N CYS A 150 3.09 -4.04 -7.55
CA CYS A 150 2.59 -3.50 -8.81
C CYS A 150 3.72 -2.91 -9.65
N CYS A 151 3.51 -2.79 -10.96
CA CYS A 151 4.44 -2.07 -11.84
C CYS A 151 4.50 -0.58 -11.47
N HIS A 152 5.69 0.03 -11.53
CA HIS A 152 5.95 1.43 -11.15
C HIS A 152 5.60 1.71 -9.69
N SER A 153 6.37 1.14 -8.75
CA SER A 153 6.17 1.23 -7.29
C SER A 153 7.23 2.07 -6.57
N ALA A 154 8.06 2.80 -7.31
CA ALA A 154 9.31 3.38 -6.80
C ALA A 154 9.12 4.77 -6.19
N SER A 155 8.07 5.51 -6.56
CA SER A 155 7.66 6.81 -5.99
C SER A 155 6.27 6.83 -5.31
N MET A 156 5.55 5.71 -5.21
CA MET A 156 4.11 5.57 -4.84
C MET A 156 3.64 6.28 -3.56
N LEU A 157 4.56 6.69 -2.69
CA LEU A 157 4.26 7.36 -1.43
C LEU A 157 4.80 8.80 -1.31
N ASP A 158 5.46 9.35 -2.33
CA ASP A 158 6.06 10.71 -2.29
C ASP A 158 6.90 10.95 -1.03
N LEU A 159 7.72 9.96 -0.67
CA LEU A 159 8.55 10.05 0.51
C LEU A 159 9.92 10.62 0.15
N GLN A 160 10.37 11.61 0.91
CA GLN A 160 11.75 12.04 0.88
C GLN A 160 12.66 10.84 1.22
N ARG A 161 13.46 10.40 0.26
CA ARG A 161 14.47 9.35 0.47
C ARG A 161 15.51 9.87 1.46
N TYR A 162 15.49 9.39 2.70
CA TYR A 162 16.69 9.37 3.52
C TYR A 162 17.59 8.24 3.01
N SER A 163 18.51 8.56 2.09
CA SER A 163 19.62 7.66 1.78
C SER A 163 20.48 7.55 3.04
N GLN A 164 20.36 6.43 3.74
CA GLN A 164 21.40 6.02 4.68
C GLN A 164 22.64 5.72 3.85
N HIS A 165 23.49 6.73 3.68
CA HIS A 165 24.82 6.61 3.09
C HIS A 165 25.68 5.83 4.08
N SER A 166 25.65 4.49 4.00
CA SER A 166 26.70 3.64 4.54
C SER A 166 27.38 2.89 3.40
N THR A 167 28.69 3.08 3.35
CA THR A 167 29.62 2.85 2.25
C THR A 167 29.94 1.37 1.99
N CYS A 168 30.14 1.04 0.69
CA CYS A 168 30.97 -0.04 0.11
C CYS A 168 30.47 -1.49 0.28
N SER A 169 30.42 -2.37 -0.74
CA SER A 169 31.46 -2.67 -1.75
C SER A 169 30.87 -3.07 -3.12
N SER A 170 31.58 -2.68 -4.18
CA SER A 170 31.30 -2.94 -5.58
C SER A 170 31.47 -4.41 -5.97
N ALA A 171 30.39 -5.18 -6.06
CA ALA A 171 30.43 -6.51 -6.72
C ALA A 171 29.10 -7.07 -7.25
N LEU A 172 27.94 -6.41 -7.10
CA LEU A 172 26.66 -6.97 -7.54
C LEU A 172 25.87 -6.00 -8.44
N ARG A 173 26.45 -5.63 -9.59
CA ARG A 173 25.80 -4.76 -10.59
C ARG A 173 25.28 -5.49 -11.83
N HIS A 174 25.22 -6.82 -11.81
CA HIS A 174 24.59 -7.58 -12.89
C HIS A 174 23.63 -8.63 -12.37
N MET A 175 22.47 -8.66 -13.04
CA MET A 175 21.26 -9.46 -12.80
C MET A 175 20.35 -8.92 -11.70
N MET A 176 19.23 -8.32 -12.13
CA MET A 176 17.85 -8.50 -11.63
C MET A 176 16.99 -7.39 -12.26
N SER A 177 16.46 -7.63 -13.46
CA SER A 177 15.43 -6.78 -14.06
C SER A 177 14.09 -7.06 -13.38
N GLY A 178 13.51 -6.06 -12.74
CA GLY A 178 12.06 -5.87 -12.71
C GLY A 178 11.26 -6.52 -11.58
N VAL A 179 11.67 -6.39 -10.32
CA VAL A 179 10.74 -6.33 -9.18
C VAL A 179 11.33 -5.34 -8.16
N THR A 180 10.77 -4.14 -8.05
CA THR A 180 11.18 -3.15 -7.04
C THR A 180 10.30 -3.30 -5.80
N ASN A 181 10.82 -3.93 -4.76
CA ASN A 181 10.20 -3.94 -3.43
C ASN A 181 10.53 -2.63 -2.72
N GLY A 182 9.54 -1.74 -2.58
CA GLY A 182 9.63 -0.57 -1.71
C GLY A 182 9.25 -0.94 -0.29
N ILE A 183 10.20 -0.88 0.66
CA ILE A 183 9.91 -0.90 2.10
C ILE A 183 10.07 0.53 2.59
N VAL A 184 9.00 1.08 3.15
CA VAL A 184 9.01 2.38 3.81
C VAL A 184 8.96 2.14 5.32
N ASN A 185 9.95 2.68 6.03
CA ASN A 185 9.90 2.88 7.48
C ASN A 185 9.72 4.38 7.72
N ILE A 186 8.61 4.78 8.31
CA ILE A 186 8.38 6.13 8.84
C ILE A 186 8.62 6.09 10.35
#